data_AF-A0A563BER8-F1
#
_entry.id   AF-A0A563BER8-F1
#
_cell.length_a   1.000
_cell.length_b   1.000
_cell.length_c   1.000
_cell.angle_alpha   90.00
_cell.angle_beta   90.00
_cell.angle_gamma   90.00
#
_symmetry.space_group_name_H-M   'P 1'
#
loop_
_entity.id
_entity.type
_entity.pdbx_description
1 polymer ?
#
loop_
_entity_poly.entity_id
_entity_poly.type
_entity_poly.pdbx_seq_one_letter_code
_entity_poly.pdbx_strand_id
1 'polypeptide(L)'
;MKKFIKQFQKTSNLAKLDLIIKFLIAFSGIALTIMHFVDPVTWHKLPSYLVTIILPFIPDLIAKINLHTSTKLRLAYSSFLIIAMVFGIDLDWYKNLIIFGYPSYDKIVHTLSGVFSAFLAKEILDNVYDGKDSIVKSSSTSRTSEIKVKKYSTAFAFLFIVSFVFFVAAAWECFEFSYDQLCGGHMQELNAPGVGDTMGDIISAGIGGLIFSFFFRKK
;
A
#
# COMPACT_ATOMS: atom_id res chain seq x y z
N MET A 1 -20.95 -24.67 5.80
CA MET A 1 -21.57 -23.58 5.00
C MET A 1 -22.43 -22.61 5.80
N LYS A 2 -23.54 -23.02 6.46
CA LYS A 2 -24.46 -22.09 7.15
C LYS A 2 -23.81 -21.18 8.22
N LYS A 3 -22.81 -21.67 8.96
CA LYS A 3 -22.07 -20.90 9.98
C LYS A 3 -21.16 -19.84 9.37
N PHE A 4 -20.52 -20.18 8.24
CA PHE A 4 -19.67 -19.28 7.45
C PHE A 4 -20.49 -18.13 6.84
N ILE A 5 -21.68 -18.46 6.30
CA ILE A 5 -22.62 -17.48 5.73
C ILE A 5 -23.13 -16.51 6.81
N LYS A 6 -23.48 -17.01 8.01
CA LYS A 6 -23.91 -16.16 9.14
C LYS A 6 -22.78 -15.24 9.65
N GLN A 7 -21.54 -15.74 9.69
CA GLN A 7 -20.39 -14.94 10.08
C GLN A 7 -20.06 -13.88 9.02
N PHE A 8 -20.21 -14.21 7.74
CA PHE A 8 -20.09 -13.28 6.62
C PHE A 8 -21.18 -12.21 6.63
N GLN A 9 -22.41 -12.51 7.06
CA GLN A 9 -23.47 -11.49 7.18
C GLN A 9 -23.17 -10.44 8.25
N LYS A 10 -22.44 -10.81 9.31
CA LYS A 10 -22.15 -9.97 10.49
C LYS A 10 -20.93 -9.04 10.33
N THR A 11 -20.17 -9.16 9.23
CA THR A 11 -19.02 -8.29 8.95
C THR A 11 -19.46 -6.97 8.33
N SER A 12 -18.72 -5.90 8.63
CA SER A 12 -18.96 -4.58 8.05
C SER A 12 -18.85 -4.62 6.52
N ASN A 13 -19.56 -3.73 5.83
CA ASN A 13 -19.52 -3.66 4.37
C ASN A 13 -18.09 -3.46 3.84
N LEU A 14 -17.26 -2.71 4.57
CA LEU A 14 -15.84 -2.50 4.23
C LEU A 14 -15.01 -3.79 4.35
N ALA A 15 -15.26 -4.62 5.36
CA ALA A 15 -14.54 -5.88 5.52
C ALA A 15 -14.95 -6.91 4.45
N LYS A 16 -16.22 -6.89 4.01
CA LYS A 16 -16.67 -7.70 2.86
C LYS A 16 -16.00 -7.24 1.57
N LEU A 17 -15.94 -5.92 1.34
CA LEU A 17 -15.27 -5.34 0.17
C LEU A 17 -13.79 -5.71 0.13
N ASP A 18 -13.08 -5.59 1.26
CA ASP A 18 -11.68 -6.01 1.39
C ASP A 18 -11.49 -7.47 0.96
N LEU A 19 -12.32 -8.38 1.48
CA LEU A 19 -12.23 -9.79 1.13
C LEU A 19 -12.49 -10.05 -0.37
N ILE A 20 -13.49 -9.38 -0.95
CA ILE A 20 -13.81 -9.50 -2.37
C ILE A 20 -12.61 -9.06 -3.22
N ILE A 21 -12.03 -7.90 -2.92
CA ILE A 21 -10.89 -7.36 -3.67
C ILE A 21 -9.68 -8.32 -3.58
N LYS A 22 -9.38 -8.86 -2.39
CA LYS A 22 -8.31 -9.84 -2.21
C LYS A 22 -8.49 -11.07 -3.08
N PHE A 23 -9.70 -11.63 -3.10
CA PHE A 23 -9.98 -12.79 -3.95
C PHE A 23 -9.94 -12.46 -5.44
N LEU A 24 -10.31 -11.25 -5.85
CA LEU A 24 -10.17 -10.82 -7.24
C LEU A 24 -8.71 -10.73 -7.67
N ILE A 25 -7.83 -10.17 -6.84
CA ILE A 25 -6.38 -10.12 -7.09
C ILE A 25 -5.81 -11.54 -7.14
N ALA A 26 -6.16 -12.38 -6.17
CA ALA A 26 -5.66 -13.77 -6.17
C ALA A 26 -6.17 -14.55 -7.38
N PHE A 27 -7.43 -14.34 -7.77
CA PHE A 27 -8.01 -14.95 -8.96
C PHE A 27 -7.31 -14.50 -10.24
N SER A 28 -6.96 -13.21 -10.38
CA SER A 28 -6.20 -12.75 -11.55
C SER A 28 -4.82 -13.42 -11.63
N GLY A 29 -4.11 -13.57 -10.51
CA GLY A 29 -2.85 -14.31 -10.46
C GLY A 29 -2.98 -15.78 -10.88
N ILE A 30 -4.03 -16.47 -10.40
CA ILE A 30 -4.33 -17.85 -10.82
C ILE A 30 -4.64 -17.93 -12.32
N ALA A 31 -5.50 -17.03 -12.82
CA ALA A 31 -5.88 -17.01 -14.23
C ALA A 31 -4.67 -16.79 -15.13
N LEU A 32 -3.81 -15.84 -14.81
CA LEU A 32 -2.58 -15.55 -15.57
C LEU A 32 -1.57 -16.69 -15.49
N THR A 33 -1.49 -17.39 -14.35
CA THR A 33 -0.68 -18.60 -14.21
C THR A 33 -1.18 -19.72 -15.12
N ILE A 34 -2.51 -19.91 -15.23
CA ILE A 34 -3.08 -20.87 -16.18
C ILE A 34 -2.74 -20.45 -17.62
N MET A 35 -2.86 -19.16 -17.94
CA MET A 35 -2.53 -18.62 -19.26
C MET A 35 -1.05 -18.82 -19.62
N HIS A 36 -0.13 -18.72 -18.64
CA HIS A 36 1.29 -19.07 -18.84
C HIS A 36 1.47 -20.52 -19.30
N PHE A 37 0.73 -21.47 -18.74
CA PHE A 37 0.83 -22.87 -19.16
C PHE A 37 0.12 -23.16 -20.50
N VAL A 38 -0.75 -22.27 -20.96
CA VAL A 38 -1.39 -22.35 -22.29
C VAL A 38 -0.47 -21.75 -23.36
N ASP A 39 0.08 -20.57 -23.10
CA ASP A 39 1.00 -19.85 -23.99
C ASP A 39 2.09 -19.12 -23.16
N PRO A 40 3.22 -19.79 -22.91
CA PRO A 40 4.28 -19.22 -22.07
C PRO A 40 5.04 -18.08 -22.75
N VAL A 41 4.93 -17.92 -24.07
CA VAL A 41 5.60 -16.84 -24.81
C VAL A 41 4.89 -15.52 -24.55
N THR A 42 3.56 -15.51 -24.69
CA THR A 42 2.75 -14.31 -24.42
C THR A 42 2.74 -14.00 -22.92
N TRP A 43 2.53 -15.02 -22.08
CA TRP A 43 2.35 -14.87 -20.63
C TRP A 43 3.59 -15.28 -19.84
N HIS A 44 4.75 -14.69 -20.13
CA HIS A 44 6.05 -15.15 -19.64
C HIS A 44 6.36 -14.88 -18.15
N LYS A 45 5.53 -14.13 -17.42
CA LYS A 45 5.84 -13.63 -16.06
C LYS A 45 5.37 -14.55 -14.93
N LEU A 46 5.61 -15.85 -15.04
CA LEU A 46 5.15 -16.84 -14.05
C LEU A 46 5.45 -16.48 -12.58
N PRO A 47 6.66 -16.04 -12.20
CA PRO A 47 6.94 -15.67 -10.81
C PRO A 47 6.05 -14.54 -10.30
N SER A 48 5.77 -13.55 -11.15
CA SER A 48 4.89 -12.42 -10.85
C SER A 48 3.47 -12.92 -10.55
N TYR A 49 2.92 -13.76 -11.43
CA TYR A 49 1.57 -14.29 -11.28
C TYR A 49 1.40 -15.09 -9.98
N LEU A 50 2.41 -15.87 -9.59
CA LEU A 50 2.42 -16.62 -8.34
C LEU A 50 2.46 -15.69 -7.12
N VAL A 51 3.27 -14.62 -7.18
CA VAL A 51 3.34 -13.62 -6.11
C VAL A 51 2.02 -12.85 -5.97
N THR A 52 1.35 -12.52 -7.08
CA THR A 52 0.03 -11.86 -7.09
C THR A 52 -1.03 -12.66 -6.31
N ILE A 53 -0.92 -13.99 -6.27
CA ILE A 53 -1.84 -14.84 -5.49
C ILE A 53 -1.66 -14.63 -3.98
N ILE A 54 -0.43 -14.39 -3.54
CA ILE A 54 -0.06 -14.39 -2.11
C ILE A 54 -0.16 -12.99 -1.50
N LEU A 55 0.30 -11.96 -2.22
CA LEU A 55 0.37 -10.58 -1.75
C LEU A 55 -0.92 -10.04 -1.07
N PRO A 56 -2.14 -10.23 -1.61
CA PRO A 56 -3.35 -9.70 -0.96
C PRO A 56 -3.56 -10.19 0.48
N PHE A 57 -2.94 -11.31 0.87
CA PHE A 57 -3.06 -11.89 2.21
C PHE A 57 -1.94 -11.47 3.18
N ILE A 58 -0.95 -10.69 2.75
CA ILE A 58 0.15 -10.20 3.61
C ILE A 58 -0.38 -9.49 4.87
N PRO A 59 -1.39 -8.59 4.82
CA PRO A 59 -1.92 -7.97 6.03
C PRO A 59 -2.50 -8.96 7.04
N ASP A 60 -3.05 -10.08 6.57
CA ASP A 60 -3.58 -11.15 7.44
C ASP A 60 -2.45 -11.97 8.07
N LEU A 61 -1.32 -12.13 7.37
CA LEU A 61 -0.11 -12.75 7.92
C LEU A 61 0.54 -11.86 8.98
N ILE A 62 0.65 -10.56 8.71
CA ILE A 62 1.16 -9.56 9.66
C ILE A 62 0.28 -9.48 10.92
N ALA A 63 -1.04 -9.62 10.77
CA ALA A 63 -1.93 -9.68 11.93
C ALA A 63 -1.65 -10.86 12.88
N LYS A 64 -1.02 -11.94 12.41
CA LYS A 64 -0.63 -13.09 13.26
C LYS A 64 0.55 -12.78 14.17
N ILE A 65 1.36 -11.77 13.86
CA ILE A 65 2.48 -11.30 14.71
C ILE A 65 2.06 -10.10 15.59
N ASN A 66 0.77 -9.98 15.90
CA ASN A 66 0.17 -8.91 16.73
C ASN A 66 0.28 -7.48 16.17
N LEU A 67 0.55 -7.33 14.87
CA LEU A 67 0.48 -6.05 14.18
C LEU A 67 -0.88 -5.92 13.51
N HIS A 68 -1.83 -5.30 14.22
CA HIS A 68 -3.18 -5.09 13.73
C HIS A 68 -3.22 -4.03 12.62
N THR A 69 -3.86 -4.35 11.51
CA THR A 69 -4.10 -3.44 10.39
C THR A 69 -5.57 -3.06 10.30
N SER A 70 -5.86 -1.76 10.16
CA SER A 70 -7.24 -1.31 9.98
C SER A 70 -7.81 -1.77 8.64
N THR A 71 -9.13 -1.93 8.56
CA THR A 71 -9.79 -2.26 7.28
C THR A 71 -9.52 -1.20 6.21
N LYS A 72 -9.35 0.08 6.59
CA LYS A 72 -9.03 1.16 5.66
C LYS A 72 -7.63 0.98 5.06
N LEU A 73 -6.64 0.67 5.89
CA LEU A 73 -5.28 0.41 5.43
C LEU A 73 -5.22 -0.83 4.52
N ARG A 74 -5.96 -1.89 4.87
CA ARG A 74 -6.05 -3.12 4.04
C ARG A 74 -6.67 -2.84 2.67
N LEU A 75 -7.71 -2.01 2.61
CA LEU A 75 -8.29 -1.57 1.34
C LEU A 75 -7.31 -0.71 0.53
N ALA A 76 -6.62 0.24 1.16
CA ALA A 76 -5.61 1.05 0.49
C ALA A 76 -4.47 0.20 -0.08
N TYR A 77 -4.00 -0.79 0.68
CA TYR A 77 -3.00 -1.77 0.26
C TYR A 77 -3.50 -2.58 -0.94
N SER A 78 -4.72 -3.13 -0.86
CA SER A 78 -5.28 -3.95 -1.94
C SER A 78 -5.51 -3.14 -3.23
N SER A 79 -5.96 -1.89 -3.10
CA SER A 79 -6.07 -0.96 -4.24
C SER A 79 -4.71 -0.67 -4.86
N PHE A 80 -3.67 -0.45 -4.03
CA PHE A 80 -2.32 -0.26 -4.52
C PHE A 80 -1.79 -1.50 -5.26
N LEU A 81 -2.07 -2.71 -4.74
CA LEU A 81 -1.70 -3.96 -5.43
C LEU A 81 -2.34 -4.11 -6.80
N ILE A 82 -3.61 -3.71 -6.99
CA ILE A 82 -4.23 -3.74 -8.32
C ILE A 82 -3.44 -2.88 -9.30
N ILE A 83 -3.03 -1.68 -8.88
CA ILE A 83 -2.32 -0.73 -9.73
C ILE A 83 -0.88 -1.23 -9.98
N ALA A 84 -0.10 -1.45 -8.92
CA ALA A 84 1.31 -1.80 -9.07
C ALA A 84 1.51 -3.23 -9.61
N MET A 85 0.81 -4.22 -9.05
CA MET A 85 1.05 -5.62 -9.35
C MET A 85 0.25 -6.07 -10.58
N VAL A 86 -1.08 -5.94 -10.54
CA VAL A 86 -1.94 -6.49 -11.60
C VAL A 86 -1.79 -5.68 -12.90
N PHE A 87 -1.92 -4.36 -12.85
CA PHE A 87 -1.78 -3.54 -14.05
C PHE A 87 -0.32 -3.31 -14.43
N GLY A 88 0.51 -2.90 -13.46
CA GLY A 88 1.92 -2.63 -13.70
C GLY A 88 2.69 -3.84 -14.18
N ILE A 89 2.91 -4.81 -13.29
CA ILE A 89 3.81 -5.94 -13.57
C ILE A 89 3.12 -7.00 -14.42
N ASP A 90 1.96 -7.50 -14.01
CA ASP A 90 1.33 -8.65 -14.65
C ASP A 90 0.83 -8.35 -16.07
N LEU A 91 0.27 -7.16 -16.30
CA LEU A 91 -0.21 -6.68 -17.62
C LEU A 91 0.77 -5.74 -18.34
N ASP A 92 1.97 -5.54 -17.79
CA ASP A 92 3.07 -4.79 -18.43
C ASP A 92 2.80 -3.30 -18.70
N TRP A 93 1.95 -2.65 -17.88
CA TRP A 93 1.66 -1.22 -18.07
C TRP A 93 2.85 -0.31 -17.80
N TYR A 94 3.86 -0.78 -17.06
CA TYR A 94 5.14 -0.07 -16.92
C TYR A 94 5.78 0.29 -18.27
N LYS A 95 5.68 -0.62 -19.25
CA LYS A 95 6.25 -0.44 -20.59
C LYS A 95 5.26 0.13 -21.60
N ASN A 96 3.99 -0.24 -21.46
CA ASN A 96 2.97 0.02 -22.48
C ASN A 96 2.23 1.35 -22.30
N LEU A 97 2.15 1.90 -21.08
CA LEU A 97 1.45 3.15 -20.84
C LEU A 97 2.38 4.35 -21.05
N ILE A 98 2.31 4.91 -22.25
CA ILE A 98 3.09 6.06 -22.68
C ILE A 98 2.23 7.32 -22.57
N ILE A 99 2.67 8.30 -21.78
CA ILE A 99 2.04 9.62 -21.66
C ILE A 99 3.03 10.66 -22.18
N PHE A 100 2.58 11.53 -23.10
CA PHE A 100 3.42 12.54 -23.76
C PHE A 100 4.72 11.99 -24.38
N GLY A 101 4.71 10.72 -24.82
CA GLY A 101 5.88 10.08 -25.45
C GLY A 101 6.85 9.40 -24.48
N TYR A 102 6.59 9.41 -23.16
CA TYR A 102 7.44 8.78 -22.16
C TYR A 102 6.70 7.68 -21.39
N PRO A 103 7.34 6.53 -21.08
CA PRO A 103 6.81 5.53 -20.14
C PRO A 103 6.57 6.21 -18.80
N SER A 104 5.30 6.44 -18.46
CA SER A 104 4.94 7.32 -17.33
C SER A 104 4.26 6.56 -16.19
N TYR A 105 3.90 5.30 -16.42
CA TYR A 105 3.22 4.50 -15.43
C TYR A 105 4.04 4.35 -14.16
N ASP A 106 5.35 4.20 -14.33
CA ASP A 106 6.28 4.06 -13.24
C ASP A 106 6.19 5.19 -12.21
N LYS A 107 6.40 6.43 -12.67
CA LYS A 107 6.28 7.62 -11.82
C LYS A 107 4.88 7.80 -11.25
N ILE A 108 3.82 7.40 -11.97
CA ILE A 108 2.45 7.39 -11.43
C ILE A 108 2.35 6.43 -10.23
N VAL A 109 2.84 5.21 -10.36
CA VAL A 109 2.81 4.21 -9.29
C VAL A 109 3.65 4.69 -8.10
N HIS A 110 4.83 5.26 -8.33
CA HIS A 110 5.65 5.83 -7.25
C HIS A 110 4.94 7.01 -6.57
N THR A 111 4.28 7.91 -7.29
CA THR A 111 3.45 8.95 -6.66
C THR A 111 2.32 8.37 -5.81
N LEU A 112 1.63 7.34 -6.30
CA LEU A 112 0.57 6.67 -5.54
C LEU A 112 1.11 5.89 -4.33
N SER A 113 2.31 5.32 -4.42
CA SER A 113 2.98 4.65 -3.29
C SER A 113 3.32 5.66 -2.19
N GLY A 114 3.67 6.90 -2.55
CA GLY A 114 3.80 8.01 -1.61
C GLY A 114 2.52 8.34 -0.85
N VAL A 115 1.38 8.38 -1.56
CA VAL A 115 0.06 8.56 -0.94
C VAL A 115 -0.25 7.40 0.03
N PHE A 116 -0.07 6.15 -0.42
CA PHE A 116 -0.26 4.97 0.41
C PHE A 116 0.63 4.99 1.66
N SER A 117 1.91 5.35 1.51
CA SER A 117 2.86 5.46 2.62
C SER A 117 2.45 6.53 3.62
N ALA A 118 1.85 7.64 3.17
CA ALA A 118 1.31 8.66 4.07
C ALA A 118 0.10 8.14 4.89
N PHE A 119 -0.79 7.36 4.28
CA PHE A 119 -1.87 6.67 5.00
C PHE A 119 -1.33 5.69 6.04
N LEU A 120 -0.34 4.88 5.67
CA LEU A 120 0.32 3.93 6.57
C LEU A 120 0.97 4.65 7.76
N ALA A 121 1.72 5.72 7.48
CA ALA A 121 2.33 6.55 8.53
C ALA A 121 1.27 7.14 9.47
N LYS A 122 0.15 7.64 8.93
CA LYS A 122 -0.96 8.16 9.75
C LYS A 122 -1.56 7.07 10.65
N GLU A 123 -1.77 5.86 10.11
CA GLU A 123 -2.29 4.73 10.88
C GLU A 123 -1.34 4.31 12.00
N ILE A 124 -0.02 4.28 11.73
CA ILE A 124 1.00 4.04 12.76
C ILE A 124 0.96 5.14 13.81
N LEU A 125 0.94 6.41 13.38
CA LEU A 125 0.91 7.55 14.28
C LEU A 125 -0.35 7.56 15.17
N ASP A 126 -1.51 7.16 14.65
CA ASP A 126 -2.75 7.15 15.43
C ASP A 126 -2.82 6.01 16.45
N ASN A 127 -2.31 4.84 16.09
CA ASN A 127 -2.45 3.63 16.92
C ASN A 127 -1.26 3.38 17.85
N VAL A 128 -0.05 3.77 17.43
CA VAL A 128 1.20 3.46 18.16
C VAL A 128 1.68 4.64 18.99
N TYR A 129 1.37 5.88 18.59
CA TYR A 129 1.84 7.04 19.35
C TYR A 129 1.10 7.16 20.68
N ASP A 130 1.83 6.97 21.78
CA ASP A 130 1.26 7.05 23.12
C ASP A 130 0.97 8.48 23.60
N GLY A 131 1.67 9.47 23.05
CA GLY A 131 1.39 10.90 23.22
C GLY A 131 1.23 11.40 24.65
N LYS A 132 0.64 12.60 24.78
CA LYS A 132 0.18 13.14 26.06
C LYS A 132 -1.33 12.99 26.17
N ASP A 133 -1.79 12.51 27.32
CA ASP A 133 -3.21 12.49 27.67
C ASP A 133 -3.76 13.92 27.65
N SER A 134 -4.77 14.18 26.83
CA SER A 134 -5.58 15.38 26.93
C SER A 134 -6.95 15.00 27.46
N ILE A 135 -7.40 15.65 28.55
CA ILE A 135 -8.73 15.43 29.11
C ILE A 135 -9.74 16.21 28.28
N VAL A 136 -10.65 15.51 27.61
CA VAL A 136 -11.79 16.13 26.93
C VAL A 136 -13.03 15.87 27.77
N LYS A 137 -13.71 16.94 28.17
CA LYS A 137 -15.01 16.85 28.84
C LYS A 137 -16.07 16.49 27.80
N SER A 138 -16.63 15.29 27.87
CA SER A 138 -17.78 14.93 27.07
C SER A 138 -19.05 15.27 27.85
N SER A 139 -19.80 16.27 27.37
CA SER A 139 -21.12 16.60 27.88
C SER A 139 -22.16 15.80 27.11
N SER A 140 -22.37 14.54 27.49
CA SER A 140 -23.59 13.83 27.14
C SER A 140 -24.49 13.82 28.37
N THR A 141 -25.76 14.14 28.14
CA THR A 141 -26.82 14.48 29.08
C THR A 141 -26.62 13.89 30.50
N SER A 142 -26.38 14.79 31.45
CA SER A 142 -26.36 14.57 32.91
C SER A 142 -25.15 13.83 33.53
N ARG A 143 -24.13 13.39 32.77
CA ARG A 143 -22.87 12.89 33.36
C ARG A 143 -21.66 13.42 32.60
N THR A 144 -20.85 14.24 33.27
CA THR A 144 -19.56 14.69 32.74
C THR A 144 -18.56 13.55 32.84
N SER A 145 -18.36 12.81 31.74
CA SER A 145 -17.30 11.80 31.67
C SER A 145 -16.03 12.42 31.08
N GLU A 146 -14.92 12.27 31.79
CA GLU A 146 -13.59 12.65 31.29
C GLU A 146 -13.07 11.56 30.35
N ILE A 147 -12.95 11.88 29.06
CA ILE A 147 -12.35 10.97 28.09
C ILE A 147 -10.92 11.43 27.84
N LYS A 148 -9.95 10.56 28.15
CA LYS A 148 -8.55 10.77 27.80
C LYS A 148 -8.38 10.56 26.29
N VAL A 149 -8.03 11.61 25.58
CA VAL A 149 -7.71 11.55 24.15
C VAL A 149 -6.23 11.85 23.97
N LYS A 150 -5.50 10.92 23.37
CA LYS A 150 -4.08 11.12 23.03
C LYS A 150 -3.99 12.23 21.98
N LYS A 151 -3.17 13.26 22.18
CA LYS A 151 -2.88 14.29 21.15
C LYS A 151 -1.41 14.30 20.75
N TYR A 152 -1.14 14.66 19.49
CA TYR A 152 0.18 15.01 18.97
C TYR A 152 0.12 16.41 18.34
N SER A 153 1.26 17.11 18.27
CA SER A 153 1.32 18.40 17.57
C SER A 153 1.21 18.18 16.06
N THR A 154 0.56 19.11 15.37
CA THR A 154 0.40 19.05 13.91
C THR A 154 1.73 19.12 13.17
N ALA A 155 2.69 19.88 13.68
CA ALA A 155 4.03 19.95 13.12
C ALA A 155 4.78 18.61 13.24
N PHE A 156 4.71 17.96 14.41
CA PHE A 156 5.29 16.64 14.60
C PHE A 156 4.66 15.60 13.68
N ALA A 157 3.33 15.57 13.59
CA ALA A 157 2.62 14.64 12.71
C ALA A 157 3.01 14.84 11.24
N PHE A 158 3.07 16.10 10.78
CA PHE A 158 3.50 16.40 9.42
C PHE A 158 4.92 15.90 9.15
N LEU A 159 5.87 16.22 10.02
CA LEU A 159 7.26 15.79 9.87
C LEU A 159 7.38 14.26 9.89
N PHE A 160 6.70 13.60 10.84
CA PHE A 160 6.68 12.15 10.95
C PHE A 160 6.19 11.48 9.66
N ILE A 161 5.04 11.92 9.12
CA ILE A 161 4.46 11.33 7.92
C ILE A 161 5.38 11.56 6.71
N VAL A 162 5.90 12.77 6.54
CA VAL A 162 6.81 13.08 5.42
C VAL A 162 8.10 12.25 5.50
N SER A 163 8.74 12.20 6.67
CA SER A 163 9.94 11.38 6.86
C SER A 163 9.68 9.90 6.61
N PHE A 164 8.52 9.39 7.02
CA PHE A 164 8.13 8.01 6.78
C PHE A 164 7.93 7.72 5.29
N VAL A 165 7.31 8.64 4.53
CA VAL A 165 7.16 8.50 3.07
C VAL A 165 8.51 8.37 2.39
N PHE A 166 9.44 9.29 2.67
CA PHE A 166 10.78 9.24 2.07
C PHE A 166 11.57 8.00 2.50
N PHE A 167 11.39 7.55 3.74
CA PHE A 167 11.97 6.30 4.21
C PHE A 167 11.45 5.09 3.41
N VAL A 168 10.12 4.97 3.22
CA VAL A 168 9.54 3.86 2.44
C VAL A 168 9.98 3.91 0.98
N ALA A 169 10.01 5.10 0.37
CA ALA A 169 10.47 5.26 -1.01
C ALA A 169 11.93 4.82 -1.16
N ALA A 170 12.83 5.32 -0.30
CA ALA A 170 14.24 4.90 -0.31
C ALA A 170 14.42 3.41 -0.01
N ALA A 171 13.63 2.85 0.90
CA ALA A 171 13.67 1.42 1.22
C ALA A 171 13.25 0.55 0.03
N TRP A 172 12.29 1.02 -0.78
CA TRP A 172 11.88 0.35 -2.01
C TRP A 172 13.00 0.38 -3.06
N GLU A 173 13.63 1.53 -3.29
CA GLU A 173 14.78 1.64 -4.19
C GLU A 173 15.94 0.73 -3.78
N CYS A 174 16.23 0.66 -2.46
CA CYS A 174 17.24 -0.26 -1.94
C CYS A 174 16.84 -1.72 -2.17
N PHE A 175 15.56 -2.06 -2.08
CA PHE A 175 15.06 -3.41 -2.36
C PHE A 175 15.25 -3.78 -3.83
N GLU A 176 14.89 -2.91 -4.77
CA GLU A 176 15.06 -3.16 -6.20
C GLU A 176 16.53 -3.34 -6.58
N PHE A 177 17.38 -2.40 -6.13
CA PHE A 177 18.82 -2.51 -6.31
C PHE A 177 19.35 -3.85 -5.76
N SER A 178 18.97 -4.20 -4.53
CA SER A 178 19.44 -5.44 -3.90
C SER A 178 18.94 -6.68 -4.64
N TYR A 179 17.70 -6.67 -5.12
CA TYR A 179 17.13 -7.76 -5.90
C TYR A 179 17.90 -7.98 -7.20
N ASP A 180 18.23 -6.91 -7.91
CA ASP A 180 18.99 -7.00 -9.16
C ASP A 180 20.40 -7.57 -8.93
N GLN A 181 21.08 -7.12 -7.86
CA GLN A 181 22.41 -7.63 -7.52
C GLN A 181 22.40 -9.09 -7.04
N LEU A 182 21.39 -9.50 -6.28
CA LEU A 182 21.35 -10.83 -5.64
C LEU A 182 20.70 -11.90 -6.51
N CYS A 183 19.72 -11.52 -7.33
CA CYS A 183 18.90 -12.45 -8.10
C CYS A 183 19.14 -12.35 -9.62
N GLY A 184 20.01 -11.44 -10.08
CA GLY A 184 20.20 -11.17 -11.50
C GLY A 184 18.93 -10.63 -12.16
N GLY A 185 18.14 -9.88 -11.39
CA GLY A 185 16.92 -9.23 -11.83
C GLY A 185 17.18 -7.97 -12.67
N HIS A 186 16.09 -7.36 -13.11
CA HIS A 186 16.07 -6.11 -13.87
C HIS A 186 14.97 -5.17 -13.36
N MET A 187 14.76 -5.10 -12.04
CA MET A 187 13.76 -4.24 -11.41
C MET A 187 14.10 -2.75 -11.58
N GLN A 188 15.37 -2.36 -11.44
CA GLN A 188 15.82 -0.99 -11.73
C GLN A 188 15.82 -0.66 -13.23
N GLU A 189 15.79 -1.67 -14.09
CA GLU A 189 15.88 -1.49 -15.54
C GLU A 189 14.52 -1.62 -16.24
N LEU A 190 13.42 -1.57 -15.47
CA LEU A 190 12.07 -1.73 -16.04
C LEU A 190 11.79 -0.70 -17.13
N ASN A 191 12.25 0.54 -16.95
CA ASN A 191 12.08 1.64 -17.91
C ASN A 191 13.34 2.49 -18.12
N ALA A 192 14.10 2.83 -17.07
CA ALA A 192 15.32 3.63 -17.18
C ALA A 192 16.35 3.26 -16.10
N PRO A 193 17.55 2.80 -16.45
CA PRO A 193 18.53 2.44 -15.43
C PRO A 193 19.21 3.66 -14.80
N GLY A 194 19.55 3.52 -13.51
CA GLY A 194 20.54 4.34 -12.82
C GLY A 194 19.98 5.38 -11.86
N VAL A 195 20.89 6.19 -11.31
CA VAL A 195 20.62 7.13 -10.20
C VAL A 195 19.51 8.13 -10.51
N GLY A 196 19.37 8.54 -11.78
CA GLY A 196 18.34 9.49 -12.20
C GLY A 196 16.92 8.94 -12.02
N ASP A 197 16.73 7.65 -12.29
CA ASP A 197 15.43 6.99 -12.16
C ASP A 197 15.04 6.87 -10.69
N THR A 198 15.93 6.28 -9.88
CA THR A 198 15.80 6.17 -8.43
C THR A 198 15.48 7.51 -7.75
N MET A 199 16.19 8.58 -8.11
CA MET A 199 15.89 9.90 -7.56
C MET A 199 14.51 10.39 -8.02
N GLY A 200 14.16 10.15 -9.29
CA GLY A 200 12.83 10.43 -9.84
C GLY A 200 11.71 9.71 -9.08
N ASP A 201 11.92 8.47 -8.67
CA ASP A 201 10.95 7.67 -7.91
C ASP A 201 10.76 8.14 -6.49
N ILE A 202 11.86 8.41 -5.80
CA ILE A 202 11.84 9.00 -4.46
C ILE A 202 11.15 10.36 -4.48
N ILE A 203 11.44 11.21 -5.47
CA ILE A 203 10.81 12.53 -5.61
C ILE A 203 9.31 12.37 -5.92
N SER A 204 8.95 11.46 -6.84
CA SER A 204 7.56 11.23 -7.24
C SER A 204 6.71 10.74 -6.06
N ALA A 205 7.22 9.80 -5.27
CA ALA A 205 6.61 9.37 -4.03
C ALA A 205 6.54 10.51 -3.00
N GLY A 206 7.62 11.27 -2.86
CA GLY A 206 7.69 12.44 -1.99
C GLY A 206 6.59 13.47 -2.28
N ILE A 207 6.34 13.81 -3.55
CA ILE A 207 5.28 14.75 -3.96
C ILE A 207 3.90 14.25 -3.54
N GLY A 208 3.56 13.00 -3.86
CA GLY A 208 2.28 12.40 -3.49
C GLY A 208 2.09 12.36 -1.97
N GLY A 209 3.12 11.94 -1.25
CA GLY A 209 3.10 11.89 0.21
C GLY A 209 3.02 13.27 0.87
N LEU A 210 3.72 14.28 0.36
CA LEU A 210 3.70 15.66 0.89
C LEU A 210 2.29 16.27 0.84
N ILE A 211 1.60 16.12 -0.30
CA ILE A 211 0.23 16.61 -0.47
C ILE A 211 -0.68 15.98 0.59
N PHE A 212 -0.63 14.66 0.75
CA PHE A 212 -1.50 13.96 1.71
C PHE A 212 -1.09 14.18 3.17
N SER A 213 0.20 14.32 3.45
CA SER A 213 0.73 14.67 4.78
C SER A 213 0.13 15.99 5.29
N PHE A 214 -0.07 16.97 4.40
CA PHE A 214 -0.70 18.24 4.75
C PHE A 214 -2.11 18.05 5.32
N PHE A 215 -2.89 17.11 4.75
CA PHE A 215 -4.23 16.80 5.22
C PHE A 215 -4.22 15.90 6.46
N PHE A 216 -3.31 14.93 6.53
CA PHE A 216 -3.23 13.94 7.61
C PHE A 216 -2.52 14.42 8.87
N ARG A 217 -1.84 15.56 8.85
CA ARG A 217 -1.18 16.09 10.07
C ARG A 217 -2.14 16.41 11.23
N LYS A 218 -3.45 16.51 10.97
CA LYS A 218 -4.46 16.79 11.99
C LYS A 218 -4.85 15.49 12.71
N LYS A 219 -5.11 15.61 14.01
CA LYS A 219 -5.71 14.54 14.82
C LYS A 219 -7.18 14.83 15.04
#